data_AF-A0AAU6ZEZ9-F1
#
_entry.id   AF-A0AAU6ZEZ9-F1
#
_cell.length_a   1.000
_cell.length_b   1.000
_cell.length_c   1.000
_cell.angle_alpha   90.00
_cell.angle_beta   90.00
_cell.angle_gamma   90.00
#
_symmetry.space_group_name_H-M   'P 1'
#
loop_
_entity.id
_entity.type
_entity.pdbx_description
1 polymer ?
#
loop_
_entity_poly.entity_id
_entity_poly.type
_entity_poly.pdbx_seq_one_letter_code
_entity_poly.pdbx_strand_id
1 'polypeptide(L)'
;MQRLVEGSVEAITWNDWHVYLNDEAASIPLPLNARAEVLLREAGLEIEQPVSGTAVLLGHDDNGEELDAPPHLLRLAEQLFDAALAA
;
A
#
# COMPACT_ATOMS: atom_id res chain seq x y z
N MET A 1 6.21 -10.66 -4.25
CA MET A 1 4.91 -10.01 -4.04
C MET A 1 3.74 -10.95 -3.77
N GLN A 2 3.33 -11.87 -4.66
CA GLN A 2 2.10 -12.67 -4.49
C GLN A 2 1.96 -13.42 -3.15
N ARG A 3 3.09 -13.80 -2.53
CA ARG A 3 3.11 -14.46 -1.21
C ARG A 3 2.94 -13.48 -0.02
N LEU A 4 3.24 -12.21 -0.20
CA LEU A 4 3.07 -11.12 0.79
C LEU A 4 1.65 -10.58 0.81
N VAL A 5 0.99 -10.57 -0.35
CA VAL A 5 -0.40 -10.09 -0.49
C VAL A 5 -1.42 -11.25 -0.41
N GLU A 6 -0.94 -12.49 -0.27
CA GLU A 6 -1.76 -13.72 -0.20
C GLU A 6 -2.71 -13.89 -1.39
N GLY A 7 -2.28 -13.51 -2.60
CA GLY A 7 -3.11 -13.61 -3.79
C GLY A 7 -2.57 -12.90 -5.04
N SER A 8 -3.40 -12.85 -6.07
CA SER A 8 -3.20 -11.99 -7.26
C SER A 8 -3.17 -10.54 -6.83
N VAL A 9 -2.29 -9.77 -7.46
CA VAL A 9 -1.93 -8.43 -6.97
C VAL A 9 -2.35 -7.39 -7.99
N GLU A 10 -3.13 -6.42 -7.55
CA GLU A 10 -3.37 -5.19 -8.30
C GLU A 10 -2.32 -4.16 -7.87
N ALA A 11 -1.60 -3.61 -8.85
CA ALA A 11 -0.61 -2.56 -8.64
C ALA A 11 -1.19 -1.22 -9.08
N ILE A 12 -1.33 -0.28 -8.15
CA ILE A 12 -1.76 1.10 -8.43
C ILE A 12 -0.52 1.98 -8.34
N THR A 13 -0.15 2.58 -9.49
CA THR A 13 0.97 3.53 -9.58
C THR A 13 0.50 4.93 -9.20
N TRP A 14 1.23 5.57 -8.28
CA TRP A 14 1.00 6.95 -7.86
C TRP A 14 2.31 7.69 -7.64
N ASN A 15 2.53 8.76 -8.40
CA ASN A 15 3.73 9.59 -8.31
C ASN A 15 5.02 8.76 -8.46
N ASP A 16 5.84 8.66 -7.41
CA ASP A 16 7.12 7.93 -7.34
C ASP A 16 7.01 6.54 -6.67
N TRP A 17 5.79 6.01 -6.50
CA TRP A 17 5.55 4.75 -5.81
C TRP A 17 4.38 3.94 -6.36
N HIS A 18 4.30 2.68 -5.93
CA HIS A 18 3.21 1.76 -6.20
C HIS A 18 2.63 1.24 -4.89
N VAL A 19 1.32 1.04 -4.86
CA VAL A 19 0.67 0.18 -3.87
C VAL A 19 0.23 -1.11 -4.52
N TYR A 20 0.56 -2.21 -3.86
CA TYR A 20 0.19 -3.56 -4.21
C TYR A 20 -0.88 -4.03 -3.24
N LEU A 21 -2.06 -4.30 -3.77
CA LEU A 21 -3.23 -4.79 -3.05
C LEU A 21 -3.61 -6.18 -3.55
N ASN A 22 -4.29 -6.96 -2.71
CA ASN A 22 -4.81 -8.25 -3.15
C ASN A 22 -6.06 -8.01 -4.02
N ASP A 23 -5.94 -8.30 -5.31
CA ASP A 23 -7.04 -8.22 -6.30
C ASP A 23 -8.15 -9.24 -6.00
N GLU A 24 -7.80 -10.36 -5.37
CA GLU A 24 -8.76 -11.38 -4.95
C GLU A 24 -9.62 -10.93 -3.76
N ALA A 25 -9.33 -9.78 -3.14
CA ALA A 25 -10.18 -9.18 -2.12
C ALA A 25 -11.62 -8.91 -2.60
N ALA A 26 -11.80 -8.68 -3.91
CA ALA A 26 -13.12 -8.54 -4.51
C ALA A 26 -13.90 -9.87 -4.53
N SER A 27 -13.20 -11.00 -4.54
CA SER A 27 -13.78 -12.35 -4.62
C SER A 27 -13.75 -13.11 -3.29
N ILE A 28 -12.84 -12.75 -2.38
CA ILE A 28 -12.62 -13.38 -1.08
C ILE A 28 -12.73 -12.29 -0.01
N PRO A 29 -13.64 -12.41 0.97
CA PRO A 29 -13.77 -11.43 2.03
C PRO A 29 -12.52 -11.44 2.92
N LEU A 30 -11.60 -10.51 2.65
CA LEU A 30 -10.43 -10.24 3.47
C LEU A 30 -10.76 -9.21 4.56
N PRO A 31 -10.04 -9.21 5.70
CA PRO A 31 -10.23 -8.21 6.73
C PRO A 31 -9.92 -6.81 6.17
N LEU A 32 -10.79 -5.85 6.47
CA LEU A 32 -10.58 -4.45 6.10
C LEU A 32 -9.33 -3.89 6.77
N ASN A 33 -8.53 -3.16 6.00
CA ASN A 33 -7.32 -2.52 6.46
C ASN A 33 -7.52 -0.99 6.48
N ALA A 34 -8.23 -0.53 7.50
CA ALA A 34 -8.50 0.90 7.69
C ALA A 34 -7.20 1.73 7.83
N ARG A 35 -6.11 1.13 8.32
CA ARG A 35 -4.81 1.83 8.40
C ARG A 35 -4.25 2.11 7.01
N ALA A 36 -4.24 1.09 6.15
CA ALA A 36 -3.79 1.27 4.77
C ALA A 36 -4.67 2.30 4.03
N GLU A 37 -5.98 2.25 4.22
CA GLU A 37 -6.90 3.21 3.59
C GLU A 37 -6.63 4.66 4.03
N VAL A 38 -6.42 4.90 5.33
CA VAL A 38 -6.08 6.23 5.83
C VAL A 38 -4.71 6.68 5.28
N LEU A 39 -3.71 5.80 5.28
CA LEU A 39 -2.38 6.14 4.76
C LEU A 39 -2.43 6.53 3.29
N LEU A 40 -3.17 5.79 2.47
CA LEU A 40 -3.28 6.04 1.03
C LEU A 40 -4.01 7.34 0.75
N ARG A 41 -5.12 7.62 1.46
CA ARG A 41 -5.85 8.89 1.37
C ARG A 41 -4.98 10.08 1.77
N GLU A 42 -4.25 9.98 2.87
CA GLU A 42 -3.34 11.04 3.34
C GLU A 42 -2.11 11.21 2.44
N ALA A 43 -1.70 10.14 1.74
CA ALA A 43 -0.68 10.20 0.69
C ALA A 43 -1.21 10.81 -0.63
N GLY A 44 -2.51 11.16 -0.68
CA GLY A 44 -3.16 11.77 -1.84
C GLY A 44 -3.72 10.78 -2.85
N LEU A 45 -3.69 9.47 -2.57
CA LEU A 45 -4.32 8.45 -3.39
C LEU A 45 -5.74 8.17 -2.87
N GLU A 46 -6.74 8.73 -3.54
CA GLU A 46 -8.14 8.40 -3.27
C GLU A 46 -8.49 7.05 -3.92
N ILE A 47 -8.83 6.08 -3.07
CA ILE A 47 -9.24 4.73 -3.52
C ILE A 47 -10.75 4.64 -3.40
N GLU A 48 -11.41 4.33 -4.52
CA GLU A 48 -12.88 4.20 -4.57
C GLU A 48 -13.37 2.95 -3.83
N GLN A 49 -12.50 1.95 -3.68
CA GLN A 49 -12.79 0.68 -3.02
C GLN A 49 -12.08 0.58 -1.66
N PRO A 50 -12.74 -0.04 -0.65
CA PRO A 50 -12.13 -0.23 0.66
C PRO A 50 -10.93 -1.17 0.58
N VAL A 51 -9.82 -0.76 1.19
CA VAL A 51 -8.58 -1.55 1.18
C VAL A 51 -8.76 -2.75 2.10
N SER A 52 -8.58 -3.94 1.55
CA SER A 52 -8.74 -5.21 2.27
C SER A 52 -7.46 -6.02 2.21
N GLY A 53 -7.10 -6.67 3.32
CA GLY A 53 -5.86 -7.44 3.46
C GLY A 53 -4.62 -6.57 3.62
N THR A 54 -3.47 -7.12 3.23
CA THR A 54 -2.17 -6.44 3.34
C THR A 54 -1.97 -5.50 2.15
N ALA A 55 -1.66 -4.23 2.43
CA ALA A 55 -1.20 -3.29 1.42
C ALA A 55 0.32 -3.16 1.50
N VAL A 56 1.01 -3.33 0.38
CA VAL A 56 2.47 -3.18 0.28
C VAL A 56 2.77 -1.95 -0.56
N LEU A 57 3.52 -1.00 0.00
CA LEU A 57 3.91 0.24 -0.69
C LEU A 57 5.40 0.18 -1.02
N LEU A 58 5.75 0.37 -2.29
CA LEU A 58 7.14 0.35 -2.77
C LEU A 58 7.39 1.58 -3.65
N GLY A 59 8.58 2.15 -3.57
CA GLY A 59 9.00 3.19 -4.50
C GLY A 59 9.25 2.61 -5.89
N HIS A 60 9.38 3.45 -6.91
CA HIS A 60 9.86 3.01 -8.22
C HIS A 60 10.83 4.02 -8.82
N ASP A 61 11.82 3.53 -9.57
CA ASP A 61 12.76 4.37 -10.30
C ASP A 61 12.26 4.70 -11.72
N ASP A 62 12.85 5.64 -12.43
CA ASP A 62 12.43 5.98 -13.81
C ASP A 62 12.47 4.80 -14.80
N ASN A 63 13.12 3.68 -14.44
CA ASN A 63 13.17 2.45 -15.23
C ASN A 63 12.08 1.43 -14.84
N GLY A 64 11.27 1.73 -13.82
CA GLY A 64 10.20 0.87 -13.30
C GLY A 64 10.71 -0.24 -12.36
N GLU A 65 11.93 -0.13 -11.83
CA GLU A 65 12.42 -1.04 -10.80
C GLU A 65 11.81 -0.70 -9.44
N GLU A 66 11.40 -1.74 -8.70
CA GLU A 66 10.85 -1.60 -7.35
C GLU A 66 11.97 -1.18 -6.38
N LEU A 67 11.74 -0.06 -5.69
CA LEU A 67 12.60 0.48 -4.66
C LEU A 67 11.93 0.39 -3.29
N ASP A 68 12.72 0.66 -2.24
CA ASP A 68 12.20 0.83 -0.89
C ASP A 68 11.10 1.90 -0.84
N ALA A 69 10.19 1.77 0.15
CA ALA A 69 9.11 2.72 0.34
C ALA A 69 9.65 4.16 0.46
N PRO A 70 9.07 5.14 -0.25
CA PRO A 70 9.53 6.51 -0.21
C PRO A 70 9.57 7.07 1.23
N PRO A 71 10.61 7.84 1.61
CA PRO A 71 10.74 8.38 2.96
C PRO A 71 9.57 9.25 3.43
N HIS A 72 8.84 9.86 2.49
CA HIS A 72 7.67 10.67 2.80
C HIS A 72 6.47 9.82 3.26
N LEU A 73 6.28 8.63 2.68
CA LEU A 73 5.25 7.67 3.11
C LEU A 73 5.59 7.07 4.48
N LEU A 74 6.87 6.78 4.72
CA LEU A 74 7.33 6.31 6.04
C LEU A 74 7.03 7.34 7.13
N ARG A 75 7.40 8.62 6.89
CA ARG A 75 7.05 9.71 7.81
C ARG A 75 5.55 9.83 8.02
N LEU A 76 4.76 9.73 6.96
CA LEU A 76 3.32 9.84 7.05
C LEU A 76 2.73 8.71 7.89
N ALA A 77 3.20 7.47 7.68
CA ALA A 77 2.79 6.32 8.49
C ALA A 77 3.17 6.48 9.97
N GLU A 78 4.38 6.96 10.25
CA GLU A 78 4.82 7.28 11.61
C GLU A 78 3.93 8.36 12.26
N GLN A 79 3.61 9.43 11.53
CA GLN A 79 2.75 10.52 12.02
C GLN A 79 1.30 10.07 12.28
N LEU A 80 0.76 9.17 11.45
CA LEU A 80 -0.63 8.72 11.54
C LEU A 80 -0.83 7.62 12.58
N PHE A 81 0.15 6.73 12.75
CA PHE A 81 -0.01 5.54 13.58
C PHE A 81 0.79 5.58 14.88
N ASP A 82 1.65 6.59 15.08
CA ASP A 82 2.52 6.77 16.27
C ASP A 82 3.23 5.47 16.69
N ALA A 83 3.50 4.64 15.69
CA ALA A 83 4.07 3.32 15.82
C ALA A 83 5.29 3.31 14.92
N ALA A 84 6.48 3.20 15.54
CA ALA A 84 7.70 2.90 14.81
C ALA A 84 7.41 1.72 13.89
N LEU A 85 7.53 1.93 12.58
CA LEU A 85 7.39 0.87 11.60
C LEU A 85 8.46 -0.17 11.96
N ALA A 86 8.05 -1.28 12.57
CA ALA A 86 8.97 -2.30 13.02
C ALA A 86 9.66 -2.88 11.77
N ALA A 87 10.93 -2.52 11.61
CA ALA A 87 11.84 -3.00 10.59
C ALA A 87 12.09 -4.50 10.70
#